data_AF-A0A9P1ATL3-F1
#
_entry.id   AF-A0A9P1ATL3-F1
#
_cell.length_a   1.000
_cell.length_b   1.000
_cell.length_c   1.000
_cell.angle_alpha   90.00
_cell.angle_beta   90.00
_cell.angle_gamma   90.00
#
_symmetry.space_group_name_H-M   'P 1'
#
loop_
_entity.id
_entity.type
_entity.pdbx_description
1 polymer ?
#
loop_
_entity_poly.entity_id
_entity_poly.type
_entity_poly.pdbx_seq_one_letter_code
_entity_poly.pdbx_strand_id
1 'polypeptide(L)'
;MLPQMVYARTICADARFHPMVVPDWNPTEYSQPYQAILILSHFRIPIPERTKRERMVVTADLNMRKGIKEWITETERWNYRRAEYKLWLASFEKFWLYLAIDEEHDEVVSAVSLALQLDSQGKELYSIGNYYCVPEWRGKGISNKLFVQVMKHVGKKNCTLFGAVEMSPLYATRFNFSVMNQFWHNFADMDAADLVIPAIPNGFTCKKIEENDWEKLHEYDETICDLDRRKYMRMNLSLVGTVARLVLNESGKIVGFGAIKMATGNELILAPLYAESLEAATALVGTILKGIPALRTFSSLITIYPDANNDVPRLLSLITNNNFETHQAYRHQFTEQMMHFPQNKIYGTDEVSHSPC
;
A
#
# COMPACT_ATOMS: atom_id res chain seq x y z
N MET A 1 -15.65 -34.25 17.20
CA MET A 1 -15.17 -32.93 16.79
C MET A 1 -16.00 -32.52 15.59
N LEU A 2 -16.78 -31.44 15.68
CA LEU A 2 -17.57 -30.94 14.55
C LEU A 2 -16.62 -30.29 13.52
N PRO A 3 -16.92 -30.34 12.20
CA PRO A 3 -16.08 -29.73 11.18
C PRO A 3 -16.27 -28.21 11.12
N GLN A 4 -15.15 -27.50 11.00
CA GLN A 4 -15.04 -26.05 10.90
C GLN A 4 -15.52 -25.56 9.51
N MET A 5 -16.48 -24.64 9.46
CA MET A 5 -17.05 -24.14 8.20
C MET A 5 -16.45 -22.79 7.78
N VAL A 6 -16.07 -22.67 6.50
CA VAL A 6 -15.52 -21.44 5.92
C VAL A 6 -16.37 -20.92 4.76
N TYR A 7 -16.68 -19.62 4.78
CA TYR A 7 -17.45 -18.94 3.74
C TYR A 7 -16.69 -17.75 3.16
N ALA A 8 -16.99 -17.39 1.92
CA ALA A 8 -16.44 -16.20 1.28
C ALA A 8 -17.43 -15.02 1.37
N ARG A 9 -16.93 -13.81 1.70
CA ARG A 9 -17.65 -12.54 1.64
C ARG A 9 -16.88 -11.54 0.79
N THR A 10 -17.60 -10.66 0.08
CA THR A 10 -17.02 -9.53 -0.65
C THR A 10 -17.58 -8.22 -0.13
N ILE A 11 -16.70 -7.26 0.15
CA ILE A 11 -17.05 -5.88 0.47
C ILE A 11 -16.63 -5.03 -0.74
N CYS A 12 -17.52 -4.15 -1.22
CA CYS A 12 -17.30 -3.25 -2.34
C CYS A 12 -17.54 -1.81 -1.88
N ALA A 13 -16.70 -0.88 -2.34
CA ALA A 13 -17.00 0.55 -2.28
C ALA A 13 -16.80 1.17 -3.66
N ASP A 14 -17.73 2.06 -4.02
CA ASP A 14 -17.72 2.83 -5.26
C ASP A 14 -17.55 4.31 -4.90
N ALA A 15 -16.48 4.94 -5.37
CA ALA A 15 -16.13 6.31 -4.99
C ALA A 15 -17.05 7.39 -5.59
N ARG A 16 -18.07 7.00 -6.40
CA ARG A 16 -18.96 7.93 -7.12
C ARG A 16 -20.02 8.63 -6.25
N PHE A 17 -19.94 8.55 -4.92
CA PHE A 17 -20.86 9.28 -4.03
C PHE A 17 -20.17 10.43 -3.29
N HIS A 18 -20.36 11.63 -3.87
CA HIS A 18 -20.13 13.00 -3.39
C HIS A 18 -18.71 13.48 -2.98
N PRO A 19 -18.25 14.65 -3.48
CA PRO A 19 -17.12 15.36 -2.92
C PRO A 19 -17.55 16.03 -1.60
N MET A 20 -16.97 15.64 -0.46
CA MET A 20 -17.08 16.45 0.74
C MET A 20 -15.98 17.52 0.73
N VAL A 21 -16.42 18.78 0.72
CA VAL A 21 -15.67 19.91 1.27
C VAL A 21 -15.30 19.52 2.70
N VAL A 22 -14.01 19.53 3.04
CA VAL A 22 -13.53 19.25 4.40
C VAL A 22 -13.73 20.53 5.23
N PRO A 23 -14.71 20.60 6.15
CA PRO A 23 -14.79 21.72 7.08
C PRO A 23 -13.84 21.45 8.26
N ASP A 24 -13.48 22.52 8.98
CA ASP A 24 -12.45 22.57 10.01
C ASP A 24 -12.38 21.35 10.94
N TRP A 25 -11.14 20.87 11.12
CA TRP A 25 -10.76 19.60 11.72
C TRP A 25 -10.96 19.60 13.25
N ASN A 26 -11.92 18.82 13.75
CA ASN A 26 -12.10 18.50 15.18
C ASN A 26 -11.80 17.01 15.44
N PRO A 27 -10.78 16.65 16.24
CA PRO A 27 -10.32 15.27 16.42
C PRO A 27 -11.29 14.36 17.23
N THR A 28 -12.46 14.85 17.64
CA THR A 28 -13.41 14.10 18.48
C THR A 28 -14.67 13.61 17.76
N GLU A 29 -14.87 13.94 16.47
CA GLU A 29 -16.06 13.50 15.72
C GLU A 29 -15.70 12.51 14.61
N TYR A 30 -15.58 11.22 14.96
CA TYR A 30 -15.61 10.14 13.97
C TYR A 30 -16.69 9.11 14.33
N SER A 31 -17.92 9.40 13.91
CA SER A 31 -19.05 8.44 13.89
C SER A 31 -19.97 8.61 12.68
N GLN A 32 -19.51 9.22 11.58
CA GLN A 32 -20.30 9.25 10.34
C GLN A 32 -20.04 8.02 9.45
N PRO A 33 -21.07 7.22 9.11
CA PRO A 33 -20.91 6.04 8.28
C PRO A 33 -20.75 6.40 6.80
N TYR A 34 -19.68 5.91 6.19
CA TYR A 34 -19.56 5.86 4.73
C TYR A 34 -20.63 4.91 4.18
N GLN A 35 -21.36 5.32 3.14
CA GLN A 35 -22.27 4.42 2.42
C GLN A 35 -21.46 3.54 1.44
N ALA A 36 -20.98 2.39 1.91
CA ALA A 36 -20.45 1.34 1.04
C ALA A 36 -21.61 0.59 0.38
N ILE A 37 -21.61 0.47 -0.95
CA ILE A 37 -22.58 -0.37 -1.67
C ILE A 37 -22.14 -1.83 -1.55
N LEU A 38 -22.90 -2.59 -0.78
CA LEU A 38 -22.61 -3.99 -0.54
C LEU A 38 -23.12 -4.86 -1.69
N ILE A 39 -22.20 -5.51 -2.41
CA ILE A 39 -22.55 -6.58 -3.36
C ILE A 39 -22.20 -7.91 -2.70
N LEU A 40 -23.22 -8.56 -2.13
CA LEU A 40 -23.06 -9.89 -1.52
C LEU A 40 -23.10 -10.96 -2.62
N SER A 41 -21.96 -11.58 -2.88
CA SER A 41 -21.91 -12.87 -3.57
C SER A 41 -21.51 -13.94 -2.56
N HIS A 42 -22.38 -14.94 -2.39
CA HIS A 42 -22.16 -16.04 -1.46
C HIS A 42 -21.75 -17.28 -2.24
N PHE A 43 -20.55 -17.77 -1.97
CA PHE A 43 -20.13 -19.09 -2.44
C PHE A 43 -19.58 -19.88 -1.27
N ARG A 44 -20.11 -21.09 -1.07
CA ARG A 44 -19.59 -22.02 -0.07
C ARG A 44 -18.28 -22.59 -0.58
N ILE A 45 -17.25 -22.57 0.25
CA ILE A 45 -16.04 -23.33 0.04
C ILE A 45 -16.28 -24.66 0.76
N PRO A 46 -16.72 -25.73 0.07
CA PRO A 46 -16.87 -27.02 0.74
C PRO A 46 -15.50 -27.49 1.22
N ILE A 47 -15.31 -27.44 2.53
CA ILE A 47 -14.44 -28.34 3.30
C ILE A 47 -15.37 -29.53 3.64
N PRO A 48 -14.93 -30.79 3.57
CA PRO A 48 -15.86 -31.93 3.66
C PRO A 48 -16.84 -31.88 4.85
N GLU A 49 -18.13 -31.81 4.48
CA GLU A 49 -19.41 -32.11 5.15
C GLU A 49 -20.08 -31.19 6.21
N ARG A 50 -21.05 -30.39 5.69
CA ARG A 50 -22.43 -30.04 6.13
C ARG A 50 -22.75 -29.69 7.60
N THR A 51 -23.27 -28.47 7.86
CA THR A 51 -24.73 -28.15 8.02
C THR A 51 -25.01 -26.63 8.13
N LYS A 52 -26.23 -26.21 7.79
CA LYS A 52 -26.70 -24.81 7.59
C LYS A 52 -27.08 -24.06 8.88
N ARG A 53 -26.79 -22.75 8.94
CA ARG A 53 -27.73 -21.67 9.33
C ARG A 53 -27.19 -20.30 8.89
N GLU A 54 -27.98 -19.57 8.12
CA GLU A 54 -27.61 -18.28 7.51
C GLU A 54 -28.09 -17.12 8.39
N ARG A 55 -27.16 -16.22 8.78
CA ARG A 55 -27.46 -14.87 9.30
C ARG A 55 -26.47 -13.88 8.71
N MET A 56 -27.00 -12.85 8.04
CA MET A 56 -26.24 -11.73 7.48
C MET A 56 -26.13 -10.62 8.52
N VAL A 57 -24.91 -10.13 8.75
CA VAL A 57 -24.64 -8.82 9.36
C VAL A 57 -23.54 -8.16 8.55
N VAL A 58 -23.71 -6.86 8.28
CA VAL A 58 -22.89 -6.02 7.44
C VAL A 58 -22.32 -4.90 8.29
N THR A 59 -21.00 -4.78 8.28
CA THR A 59 -20.21 -3.55 8.18
C THR A 59 -18.76 -4.01 8.04
N ALA A 60 -17.89 -3.21 7.42
CA ALA A 60 -16.45 -3.31 7.67
C ALA A 60 -16.15 -2.87 9.11
N ASP A 61 -16.83 -3.51 10.06
CA ASP A 61 -16.56 -3.36 11.46
C ASP A 61 -15.44 -4.32 11.76
N LEU A 62 -14.36 -3.73 12.26
CA LEU A 62 -13.22 -4.40 12.87
C LEU A 62 -13.63 -5.11 14.19
N ASN A 63 -14.91 -5.46 14.35
CA ASN A 63 -15.50 -6.12 15.51
C ASN A 63 -15.57 -7.65 15.34
N MET A 64 -14.70 -8.21 14.49
CA MET A 64 -14.40 -9.65 14.55
C MET A 64 -13.46 -9.91 15.74
N ARG A 65 -13.48 -11.11 16.33
CA ARG A 65 -12.59 -11.43 17.47
C ARG A 65 -11.12 -11.16 17.16
N LYS A 66 -10.73 -11.42 15.90
CA LYS A 66 -9.46 -11.03 15.32
C LYS A 66 -9.65 -10.76 13.83
N GLY A 67 -9.29 -9.56 13.40
CA GLY A 67 -9.36 -9.13 12.01
C GLY A 67 -8.11 -9.50 11.21
N ILE A 68 -8.20 -9.29 9.91
CA ILE A 68 -7.11 -9.55 8.97
C ILE A 68 -5.85 -8.71 9.27
N LYS A 69 -6.03 -7.50 9.79
CA LYS A 69 -4.92 -6.59 10.12
C LYS A 69 -4.08 -7.13 11.26
N GLU A 70 -4.72 -7.58 12.35
CA GLU A 70 -3.99 -8.17 13.47
C GLU A 70 -3.19 -9.39 13.02
N TRP A 71 -3.81 -10.28 12.23
CA TRP A 71 -3.13 -11.45 11.68
C TRP A 71 -1.91 -11.10 10.82
N ILE A 72 -2.09 -10.19 9.85
CA ILE A 72 -1.00 -9.81 8.95
C ILE A 72 0.15 -9.14 9.70
N THR A 73 -0.15 -8.26 10.67
CA THR A 73 0.88 -7.61 11.49
C THR A 73 1.66 -8.64 12.30
N GLU A 74 0.97 -9.61 12.92
CA GLU A 74 1.62 -10.61 13.77
C GLU A 74 2.44 -11.63 12.99
N THR A 75 1.98 -12.08 11.81
CA THR A 75 2.64 -13.20 11.10
C THR A 75 3.57 -12.77 9.99
N GLU A 76 3.33 -11.61 9.35
CA GLU A 76 4.10 -11.17 8.18
C GLU A 76 4.79 -9.82 8.37
N ARG A 77 4.48 -9.10 9.46
CA ARG A 77 5.00 -7.74 9.70
C ARG A 77 4.64 -6.77 8.56
N TRP A 78 3.53 -6.98 7.83
CA TRP A 78 3.02 -5.95 6.91
C TRP A 78 2.33 -4.88 7.76
N ASN A 79 3.14 -3.93 8.25
CA ASN A 79 2.71 -2.92 9.19
C ASN A 79 1.91 -1.83 8.48
N TYR A 80 0.60 -2.06 8.31
CA TYR A 80 -0.30 -1.02 7.79
C TYR A 80 -0.53 0.09 8.80
N ARG A 81 -0.83 1.30 8.32
CA ARG A 81 -1.45 2.30 9.19
C ARG A 81 -2.86 1.85 9.55
N ARG A 82 -3.35 2.23 10.73
CA ARG A 82 -4.75 1.95 11.12
C ARG A 82 -5.75 2.45 10.08
N ALA A 83 -5.45 3.59 9.47
CA ALA A 83 -6.29 4.25 8.47
C ALA A 83 -6.08 3.79 7.01
N GLU A 84 -5.18 2.84 6.72
CA GLU A 84 -4.82 2.45 5.35
C GLU A 84 -6.02 2.02 4.51
N TYR A 85 -6.87 1.15 5.05
CA TYR A 85 -8.06 0.69 4.34
C TYR A 85 -9.07 1.82 4.09
N LYS A 86 -9.19 2.78 5.01
CA LYS A 86 -10.06 3.95 4.81
C LYS A 86 -9.49 4.85 3.71
N LEU A 87 -8.17 4.99 3.64
CA LEU A 87 -7.49 5.67 2.55
C LEU A 87 -7.85 5.01 1.23
N TRP A 88 -7.61 3.71 1.05
CA TRP A 88 -7.90 3.01 -0.21
C TRP A 88 -9.36 3.07 -0.64
N LEU A 89 -10.28 2.88 0.31
CA LEU A 89 -11.73 2.98 0.07
C LEU A 89 -12.13 4.37 -0.44
N ALA A 90 -11.47 5.40 0.06
CA ALA A 90 -11.77 6.77 -0.31
C ALA A 90 -10.98 7.22 -1.54
N SER A 91 -9.81 6.67 -1.83
CA SER A 91 -8.88 7.20 -2.83
C SER A 91 -8.96 6.53 -4.20
N PHE A 92 -9.26 5.24 -4.27
CA PHE A 92 -9.34 4.53 -5.55
C PHE A 92 -10.72 4.71 -6.19
N GLU A 93 -10.78 4.56 -7.52
CA GLU A 93 -12.05 4.64 -8.25
C GLU A 93 -13.05 3.61 -7.72
N LYS A 94 -12.54 2.40 -7.51
CA LYS A 94 -13.26 1.32 -6.85
C LYS A 94 -12.28 0.49 -6.03
N PHE A 95 -12.75 0.00 -4.90
CA PHE A 95 -12.00 -0.89 -4.03
C PHE A 95 -12.89 -2.05 -3.56
N TRP A 96 -12.31 -3.24 -3.58
CA TRP A 96 -12.95 -4.46 -3.12
C TRP A 96 -12.06 -5.21 -2.15
N LEU A 97 -12.67 -5.79 -1.12
CA LEU A 97 -12.02 -6.70 -0.19
C LEU A 97 -12.79 -8.02 -0.16
N TYR A 98 -12.12 -9.09 -0.59
CA TYR A 98 -12.62 -10.46 -0.57
C TYR A 98 -12.05 -11.14 0.67
N LEU A 99 -12.93 -11.71 1.49
CA LEU A 99 -12.59 -12.34 2.76
C LEU A 99 -13.08 -13.79 2.77
N ALA A 100 -12.29 -14.68 3.36
CA ALA A 100 -12.76 -15.97 3.84
C ALA A 100 -12.89 -15.91 5.36
N ILE A 101 -14.03 -16.34 5.88
CA ILE A 101 -14.38 -16.27 7.30
C ILE A 101 -14.63 -17.67 7.81
N ASP A 102 -14.00 -18.01 8.93
CA ASP A 102 -14.36 -19.17 9.74
C ASP A 102 -15.56 -18.82 10.63
N GLU A 103 -16.69 -19.48 10.39
CA GLU A 103 -17.94 -19.21 11.11
C GLU A 103 -17.91 -19.70 12.56
N GLU A 104 -17.14 -20.74 12.87
CA GLU A 104 -17.14 -21.33 14.20
C GLU A 104 -16.53 -20.35 15.22
N HIS A 105 -15.48 -19.65 14.81
CA HIS A 105 -14.72 -18.73 15.67
C HIS A 105 -15.00 -17.26 15.36
N ASP A 106 -15.71 -16.96 14.27
CA ASP A 106 -15.97 -15.60 13.77
C ASP A 106 -14.66 -14.83 13.52
N GLU A 107 -13.78 -15.45 12.73
CA GLU A 107 -12.45 -14.93 12.40
C GLU A 107 -12.22 -14.87 10.88
N VAL A 108 -11.50 -13.83 10.43
CA VAL A 108 -11.01 -13.78 9.04
C VAL A 108 -9.80 -14.69 8.91
N VAL A 109 -9.87 -15.66 8.00
CA VAL A 109 -8.81 -16.66 7.79
C VAL A 109 -8.02 -16.45 6.49
N SER A 110 -8.56 -15.66 5.56
CA SER A 110 -7.86 -15.24 4.34
C SER A 110 -8.47 -13.97 3.76
N ALA A 111 -7.66 -13.19 3.04
CA ALA A 111 -8.11 -12.01 2.31
C ALA A 111 -7.41 -11.87 0.95
N VAL A 112 -8.06 -11.14 0.04
CA VAL A 112 -7.49 -10.53 -1.17
C VAL A 112 -8.18 -9.18 -1.36
N SER A 113 -7.45 -8.12 -1.69
CA SER A 113 -8.03 -6.87 -2.15
C SER A 113 -7.83 -6.65 -3.64
N LEU A 114 -8.76 -5.91 -4.24
CA LEU A 114 -8.72 -5.46 -5.63
C LEU A 114 -9.00 -3.96 -5.64
N ALA A 115 -8.26 -3.20 -6.43
CA ALA A 115 -8.55 -1.79 -6.67
C ALA A 115 -8.56 -1.48 -8.16
N LEU A 116 -9.40 -0.52 -8.56
CA LEU A 116 -9.42 0.07 -9.90
C LEU A 116 -8.82 1.46 -9.83
N GLN A 117 -7.89 1.73 -10.73
CA GLN A 117 -7.26 3.03 -10.96
C GLN A 117 -7.37 3.39 -12.45
N LEU A 118 -7.25 4.68 -12.75
CA LEU A 118 -7.28 5.21 -14.10
C LEU A 118 -5.99 5.99 -14.37
N ASP A 119 -5.52 5.99 -15.61
CA ASP A 119 -4.58 7.00 -16.09
C ASP A 119 -5.29 8.32 -16.44
N SER A 120 -4.51 9.35 -16.78
CA SER A 120 -5.03 10.66 -17.18
C SER A 120 -5.89 10.63 -18.46
N GLN A 121 -5.86 9.52 -19.21
CA GLN A 121 -6.69 9.28 -20.40
C GLN A 121 -7.91 8.40 -20.12
N GLY A 122 -8.11 7.98 -18.86
CA GLY A 122 -9.21 7.13 -18.43
C GLY A 122 -9.02 5.63 -18.72
N LYS A 123 -7.81 5.19 -19.00
CA LYS A 123 -7.49 3.77 -19.17
C LYS A 123 -7.47 3.06 -17.82
N GLU A 124 -8.16 1.94 -17.75
CA GLU A 124 -8.30 1.15 -16.53
C GLU A 124 -7.05 0.31 -16.23
N LEU A 125 -6.63 0.32 -14.98
CA LEU A 125 -5.72 -0.66 -14.41
C LEU A 125 -6.29 -1.23 -13.10
N TYR A 126 -6.45 -2.55 -13.06
CA TYR A 126 -6.73 -3.26 -11.82
C TYR A 126 -5.45 -3.56 -11.06
N SER A 127 -5.48 -3.52 -9.73
CA SER A 127 -4.36 -3.93 -8.88
C SER A 127 -4.83 -4.89 -7.80
N ILE A 128 -4.11 -5.98 -7.60
CA ILE A 128 -4.37 -7.00 -6.57
C ILE A 128 -3.39 -6.81 -5.42
N GLY A 129 -3.93 -6.77 -4.21
CA GLY A 129 -3.19 -6.58 -2.97
C GLY A 129 -3.65 -7.49 -1.85
N ASN A 130 -2.98 -7.40 -0.71
CA ASN A 130 -3.37 -8.06 0.55
C ASN A 130 -3.72 -9.55 0.38
N TYR A 131 -3.03 -10.27 -0.50
CA TYR A 131 -3.25 -11.70 -0.70
C TYR A 131 -2.65 -12.48 0.46
N TYR A 132 -3.48 -12.78 1.45
CA TYR A 132 -3.04 -13.35 2.71
C TYR A 132 -3.87 -14.57 3.12
N CYS A 133 -3.21 -15.50 3.80
CA CYS A 133 -3.83 -16.61 4.50
C CYS A 133 -3.19 -16.78 5.87
N VAL A 134 -4.03 -16.88 6.89
CA VAL A 134 -3.62 -17.25 8.25
C VAL A 134 -2.84 -18.58 8.17
N PRO A 135 -1.66 -18.71 8.82
CA PRO A 135 -0.76 -19.86 8.66
C PRO A 135 -1.43 -21.23 8.80
N GLU A 136 -2.28 -21.42 9.80
CA GLU A 136 -3.00 -22.67 10.11
C GLU A 136 -4.02 -23.07 9.02
N TRP A 137 -4.35 -22.13 8.14
CA TRP A 137 -5.28 -22.30 7.03
C TRP A 137 -4.60 -22.46 5.66
N ARG A 138 -3.26 -22.31 5.61
CA ARG A 138 -2.47 -22.49 4.38
C ARG A 138 -2.55 -23.93 3.87
N GLY A 139 -2.30 -24.11 2.56
CA GLY A 139 -2.37 -25.43 1.90
C GLY A 139 -3.79 -25.99 1.68
N LYS A 140 -4.84 -25.38 2.24
CA LYS A 140 -6.24 -25.83 2.10
C LYS A 140 -6.95 -25.29 0.85
N GLY A 141 -6.25 -24.49 0.03
CA GLY A 141 -6.77 -23.92 -1.21
C GLY A 141 -7.81 -22.79 -1.05
N ILE A 142 -7.99 -22.25 0.16
CA ILE A 142 -8.96 -21.18 0.47
C ILE A 142 -8.62 -19.90 -0.29
N SER A 143 -7.40 -19.38 -0.10
CA SER A 143 -6.95 -18.13 -0.71
C SER A 143 -6.95 -18.22 -2.24
N ASN A 144 -6.57 -19.38 -2.79
CA ASN A 144 -6.63 -19.61 -4.23
C ASN A 144 -8.05 -19.46 -4.79
N LYS A 145 -9.09 -19.88 -4.05
CA LYS A 145 -10.48 -19.67 -4.47
C LYS A 145 -10.84 -18.19 -4.48
N LEU A 146 -10.39 -17.40 -3.50
CA LEU A 146 -10.57 -15.94 -3.51
C LEU A 146 -9.86 -15.31 -4.72
N PHE A 147 -8.60 -15.68 -4.97
CA PHE A 147 -7.83 -15.15 -6.09
C PHE A 147 -8.48 -15.47 -7.45
N VAL A 148 -9.00 -16.69 -7.64
CA VAL A 148 -9.76 -17.05 -8.85
C VAL A 148 -11.00 -16.17 -9.03
N GLN A 149 -11.71 -15.83 -7.95
CA GLN A 149 -12.86 -14.92 -8.05
C GLN A 149 -12.43 -13.50 -8.42
N VAL A 150 -11.33 -13.01 -7.85
CA VAL A 150 -10.75 -11.71 -8.20
C VAL A 150 -10.36 -11.68 -9.69
N MET A 151 -9.71 -12.73 -10.20
CA MET A 151 -9.36 -12.80 -11.63
C MET A 151 -10.60 -12.90 -12.54
N LYS A 152 -11.67 -13.55 -12.10
CA LYS A 152 -12.95 -13.52 -12.83
C LYS A 152 -13.56 -12.12 -12.85
N HIS A 153 -13.43 -11.35 -11.77
CA HIS A 153 -13.87 -9.96 -11.72
C HIS A 153 -13.10 -9.11 -12.72
N VAL A 154 -11.76 -9.20 -12.70
CA VAL A 154 -10.86 -8.47 -13.62
C VAL A 154 -11.16 -8.80 -15.08
N GLY A 155 -11.46 -10.08 -15.37
CA GLY A 155 -11.77 -10.53 -16.73
C GLY A 155 -10.56 -10.41 -17.67
N LYS A 156 -10.73 -9.69 -18.78
CA LYS A 156 -9.66 -9.45 -19.80
C LYS A 156 -9.02 -8.07 -19.67
N LYS A 157 -9.14 -7.42 -18.52
CA LYS A 157 -8.55 -6.11 -18.29
C LYS A 157 -7.12 -6.27 -17.81
N ASN A 158 -6.27 -5.28 -18.10
CA ASN A 158 -4.92 -5.26 -17.56
C ASN A 158 -4.99 -5.19 -16.03
N CYS A 159 -4.16 -6.01 -15.39
CA CYS A 159 -4.11 -6.14 -13.95
C CYS A 159 -2.67 -6.25 -13.49
N THR A 160 -2.37 -5.67 -12.33
CA THR A 160 -1.04 -5.70 -11.72
C THR A 160 -1.06 -6.25 -10.30
N LEU A 161 0.10 -6.71 -9.83
CA LEU A 161 0.41 -7.03 -8.45
C LEU A 161 1.92 -6.95 -8.17
N PHE A 162 2.29 -6.88 -6.89
CA PHE A 162 3.64 -7.15 -6.43
C PHE A 162 3.76 -8.62 -6.03
N GLY A 163 4.50 -9.39 -6.82
CA GLY A 163 4.77 -10.78 -6.54
C GLY A 163 5.96 -10.92 -5.60
N ALA A 164 5.72 -11.40 -4.38
CA ALA A 164 6.81 -11.84 -3.49
C ALA A 164 7.70 -12.88 -4.20
N VAL A 165 8.99 -12.94 -3.87
CA VAL A 165 9.98 -13.81 -4.55
C VAL A 165 9.46 -15.22 -4.80
N GLU A 166 8.93 -15.88 -3.76
CA GLU A 166 8.44 -17.26 -3.84
C GLU A 166 7.12 -17.40 -4.64
N MET A 167 6.32 -16.34 -4.67
CA MET A 167 4.99 -16.33 -5.29
C MET A 167 5.00 -15.87 -6.75
N SER A 168 6.03 -15.13 -7.16
CA SER A 168 6.14 -14.53 -8.50
C SER A 168 6.01 -15.55 -9.64
N PRO A 169 6.69 -16.72 -9.61
CA PRO A 169 6.53 -17.76 -10.63
C PRO A 169 5.11 -18.34 -10.69
N LEU A 170 4.45 -18.47 -9.53
CA LEU A 170 3.07 -18.98 -9.45
C LEU A 170 2.10 -18.02 -10.13
N TYR A 171 2.22 -16.71 -9.87
CA TYR A 171 1.35 -15.72 -10.51
C TYR A 171 1.52 -15.70 -12.03
N ALA A 172 2.76 -15.82 -12.50
CA ALA A 172 3.07 -15.86 -13.93
C ALA A 172 2.45 -17.07 -14.63
N THR A 173 2.68 -18.26 -14.08
CA THR A 173 2.27 -19.53 -14.70
C THR A 173 0.78 -19.82 -14.56
N ARG A 174 0.16 -19.43 -13.44
CA ARG A 174 -1.23 -19.78 -13.12
C ARG A 174 -2.24 -18.70 -13.51
N PHE A 175 -1.84 -17.44 -13.43
CA PHE A 175 -2.76 -16.30 -13.58
C PHE A 175 -2.31 -15.30 -14.65
N ASN A 176 -1.32 -15.67 -15.47
CA ASN A 176 -0.80 -14.89 -16.59
C ASN A 176 -0.17 -13.53 -16.19
N PHE A 177 0.30 -13.36 -14.95
CA PHE A 177 1.11 -12.19 -14.56
C PHE A 177 2.55 -12.32 -15.09
N SER A 178 2.70 -12.52 -16.41
CA SER A 178 3.96 -12.88 -17.07
C SER A 178 4.72 -11.68 -17.63
N VAL A 179 4.08 -10.51 -17.71
CA VAL A 179 4.71 -9.25 -18.10
C VAL A 179 5.31 -8.62 -16.85
N MET A 180 6.63 -8.56 -16.72
CA MET A 180 7.29 -8.14 -15.48
C MET A 180 8.42 -7.16 -15.75
N ASN A 181 8.66 -6.26 -14.80
CA ASN A 181 9.84 -5.39 -14.83
C ASN A 181 11.13 -6.24 -14.78
N GLN A 182 12.23 -5.74 -15.33
CA GLN A 182 13.51 -6.49 -15.38
C GLN A 182 14.27 -6.51 -14.04
N PHE A 183 13.81 -5.72 -13.08
CA PHE A 183 14.46 -5.46 -11.81
C PHE A 183 13.60 -5.98 -10.64
N TRP A 184 14.17 -6.08 -9.45
CA TRP A 184 13.42 -6.41 -8.25
C TRP A 184 13.24 -5.20 -7.36
N HIS A 185 12.24 -5.26 -6.48
CA HIS A 185 12.12 -4.34 -5.38
C HIS A 185 12.75 -5.00 -4.16
N ASN A 186 13.72 -4.30 -3.58
CA ASN A 186 14.35 -4.70 -2.35
C ASN A 186 13.62 -4.07 -1.17
N PHE A 187 13.51 -4.82 -0.09
CA PHE A 187 13.08 -4.34 1.21
C PHE A 187 14.33 -3.99 2.02
N ALA A 188 14.37 -2.79 2.58
CA ALA A 188 15.38 -2.38 3.55
C ALA A 188 14.77 -2.20 4.94
N ASP A 189 15.49 -2.72 5.94
CA ASP A 189 15.21 -2.56 7.36
C ASP A 189 16.36 -1.82 8.04
N MET A 190 16.01 -0.91 8.95
CA MET A 190 16.94 0.00 9.62
C MET A 190 16.48 0.19 11.06
N ASP A 191 17.37 -0.04 12.02
CA ASP A 191 17.05 0.27 13.41
C ASP A 191 16.92 1.78 13.60
N ALA A 192 15.83 2.20 14.27
CA ALA A 192 15.60 3.63 14.53
C ALA A 192 16.70 4.24 15.43
N ALA A 193 17.41 3.41 16.19
CA ALA A 193 18.57 3.79 16.99
C ALA A 193 19.78 4.20 16.13
N ASP A 194 19.92 3.64 14.93
CA ASP A 194 21.02 3.92 14.00
C ASP A 194 20.75 5.10 13.07
N LEU A 195 19.50 5.57 12.99
CA LEU A 195 19.14 6.67 12.10
C LEU A 195 20.00 7.92 12.32
N VAL A 196 20.44 8.58 11.27
CA VAL A 196 21.15 9.85 11.32
C VAL A 196 20.35 10.83 10.51
N ILE A 197 20.23 12.04 11.01
CA ILE A 197 19.65 13.14 10.27
C ILE A 197 20.77 13.73 9.40
N PRO A 198 20.78 13.51 8.08
CA PRO A 198 21.83 14.05 7.22
C PRO A 198 21.77 15.59 7.17
N ALA A 199 22.91 16.19 6.86
CA ALA A 199 22.96 17.60 6.50
C ALA A 199 22.16 17.81 5.19
N ILE A 200 21.44 18.93 5.10
CA ILE A 200 20.69 19.28 3.90
C ILE A 200 21.71 19.78 2.86
N PRO A 201 21.81 19.17 1.67
CA PRO A 201 22.69 19.67 0.61
C PRO A 201 22.34 21.10 0.18
N ASN A 202 23.35 21.86 -0.23
CA ASN A 202 23.16 23.22 -0.76
C ASN A 202 22.32 23.21 -2.04
N GLY A 203 21.61 24.32 -2.30
CA GLY A 203 20.79 24.48 -3.51
C GLY A 203 19.40 23.84 -3.43
N PHE A 204 19.03 23.27 -2.28
CA PHE A 204 17.72 22.67 -2.06
C PHE A 204 16.98 23.32 -0.89
N THR A 205 15.67 23.51 -1.06
CA THR A 205 14.76 23.97 -0.01
C THR A 205 13.63 22.95 0.17
N CYS A 206 13.49 22.40 1.37
CA CYS A 206 12.39 21.52 1.71
C CYS A 206 11.31 22.27 2.48
N LYS A 207 10.04 22.10 2.10
CA LYS A 207 8.90 22.67 2.84
C LYS A 207 7.77 21.66 3.03
N LYS A 208 6.89 21.97 3.98
CA LYS A 208 5.59 21.29 4.10
C LYS A 208 4.80 21.52 2.81
N ILE A 209 4.01 20.53 2.43
CA ILE A 209 3.10 20.65 1.29
C ILE A 209 1.91 21.51 1.73
N GLU A 210 1.63 22.56 0.98
CA GLU A 210 0.54 23.51 1.20
C GLU A 210 -0.48 23.41 0.06
N GLU A 211 -1.64 24.03 0.22
CA GLU A 211 -2.76 23.91 -0.73
C GLU A 211 -2.36 24.31 -2.16
N ASN A 212 -1.57 25.37 -2.29
CA ASN A 212 -1.10 25.90 -3.56
C ASN A 212 0.00 25.07 -4.23
N ASP A 213 0.52 24.03 -3.57
CA ASP A 213 1.57 23.16 -4.13
C ASP A 213 0.99 21.97 -4.91
N TRP A 214 -0.27 21.59 -4.65
CA TRP A 214 -0.83 20.31 -5.13
C TRP A 214 -0.83 20.14 -6.65
N GLU A 215 -1.15 21.19 -7.42
CA GLU A 215 -1.15 21.09 -8.87
C GLU A 215 0.27 20.83 -9.41
N LYS A 216 1.27 21.59 -8.94
CA LYS A 216 2.67 21.40 -9.35
C LYS A 216 3.25 20.07 -8.87
N LEU A 217 2.86 19.63 -7.67
CA LEU A 217 3.27 18.34 -7.14
C LEU A 217 2.71 17.21 -8.01
N HIS A 218 1.45 17.33 -8.44
CA HIS A 218 0.86 16.36 -9.33
C HIS A 218 1.51 16.36 -10.73
N GLU A 219 1.79 17.53 -11.32
CA GLU A 219 2.56 17.60 -12.58
C GLU A 219 3.91 16.88 -12.46
N TYR A 220 4.57 16.98 -11.31
CA TYR A 220 5.79 16.21 -11.03
C TYR A 220 5.51 14.71 -10.89
N ASP A 221 4.45 14.33 -10.18
CA ASP A 221 4.03 12.94 -9.96
C ASP A 221 3.70 12.19 -11.26
N GLU A 222 3.07 12.86 -12.23
CA GLU A 222 2.81 12.31 -13.57
C GLU A 222 4.11 11.96 -14.32
N THR A 223 5.24 12.55 -13.94
CA THR A 223 6.54 12.14 -14.49
C THR A 223 7.10 10.86 -13.86
N ILE A 224 6.47 10.36 -12.79
CA ILE A 224 6.85 9.17 -12.01
C ILE A 224 5.91 8.00 -12.27
N CYS A 225 4.62 8.27 -12.47
CA CYS A 225 3.60 7.24 -12.64
C CYS A 225 2.59 7.64 -13.72
N ASP A 226 2.23 6.69 -14.57
CA ASP A 226 1.22 6.91 -15.62
C ASP A 226 -0.22 7.05 -15.06
N LEU A 227 -0.48 6.61 -13.83
CA LEU A 227 -1.81 6.68 -13.23
C LEU A 227 -2.14 8.09 -12.71
N ASP A 228 -3.41 8.48 -12.79
CA ASP A 228 -3.89 9.66 -12.08
C ASP A 228 -4.01 9.33 -10.58
N ARG A 229 -3.04 9.81 -9.82
CA ARG A 229 -2.96 9.61 -8.37
C ARG A 229 -3.30 10.84 -7.56
N ARG A 230 -3.92 11.88 -8.15
CA ARG A 230 -4.22 13.16 -7.46
C ARG A 230 -4.90 12.93 -6.11
N LYS A 231 -6.01 12.18 -6.13
CA LYS A 231 -6.82 11.90 -4.93
C LYS A 231 -6.04 11.09 -3.91
N TYR A 232 -5.38 10.03 -4.36
CA TYR A 232 -4.63 9.13 -3.52
C TYR A 232 -3.43 9.80 -2.86
N MET A 233 -2.56 10.46 -3.63
CA MET A 233 -1.38 11.16 -3.09
C MET A 233 -1.77 12.25 -2.11
N ARG A 234 -2.82 13.03 -2.42
CA ARG A 234 -3.31 14.07 -1.53
C ARG A 234 -3.75 13.52 -0.18
N MET A 235 -4.55 12.46 -0.19
CA MET A 235 -5.02 11.83 1.05
C MET A 235 -3.88 11.13 1.81
N ASN A 236 -3.01 10.43 1.10
CA ASN A 236 -1.92 9.63 1.66
C ASN A 236 -0.89 10.50 2.40
N LEU A 237 -0.45 11.59 1.74
CA LEU A 237 0.55 12.52 2.26
C LEU A 237 -0.01 13.46 3.35
N SER A 238 -1.34 13.63 3.41
CA SER A 238 -2.03 14.47 4.41
C SER A 238 -2.54 13.67 5.61
N LEU A 239 -2.39 12.35 5.61
CA LEU A 239 -2.93 11.49 6.67
C LEU A 239 -2.23 11.76 8.01
N VAL A 240 -3.00 11.69 9.11
CA VAL A 240 -2.44 11.80 10.47
C VAL A 240 -1.39 10.71 10.70
N GLY A 241 -0.27 11.10 11.32
CA GLY A 241 0.87 10.21 11.49
C GLY A 241 1.81 10.16 10.28
N THR A 242 1.60 11.02 9.28
CA THR A 242 2.50 11.19 8.14
C THR A 242 3.28 12.51 8.25
N VAL A 243 4.59 12.45 8.04
CA VAL A 243 5.44 13.64 7.86
C VAL A 243 5.84 13.70 6.39
N ALA A 244 5.11 14.50 5.60
CA ALA A 244 5.36 14.68 4.17
C ALA A 244 6.06 16.02 3.86
N ARG A 245 6.94 16.02 2.87
CA ARG A 245 7.65 17.22 2.38
C ARG A 245 7.78 17.17 0.86
N LEU A 246 7.87 18.35 0.26
CA LEU A 246 8.40 18.52 -1.09
C LEU A 246 9.76 19.21 -1.03
N VAL A 247 10.57 19.02 -2.06
CA VAL A 247 11.87 19.68 -2.24
C VAL A 247 11.87 20.51 -3.51
N LEU A 248 12.36 21.74 -3.37
CA LEU A 248 12.57 22.68 -4.44
C LEU A 248 14.07 22.83 -4.71
N ASN A 249 14.46 22.99 -5.97
CA ASN A 249 15.80 23.44 -6.34
C ASN A 249 15.90 24.99 -6.27
N GLU A 250 17.08 25.53 -6.63
CA GLU A 250 17.34 26.99 -6.64
C GLU A 250 16.41 27.79 -7.58
N SER A 251 15.85 27.16 -8.62
CA SER A 251 14.88 27.81 -9.50
C SER A 251 13.44 27.76 -8.98
N GLY A 252 13.22 27.16 -7.81
CA GLY A 252 11.88 26.99 -7.22
C GLY A 252 11.05 25.89 -7.88
N LYS A 253 11.66 25.01 -8.70
CA LYS A 253 10.99 23.85 -9.31
C LYS A 253 10.94 22.71 -8.29
N ILE A 254 9.80 22.00 -8.23
CA ILE A 254 9.71 20.73 -7.49
C ILE A 254 10.61 19.70 -8.17
N VAL A 255 11.54 19.16 -7.40
CA VAL A 255 12.50 18.13 -7.84
C VAL A 255 12.38 16.84 -7.01
N GLY A 256 11.33 16.75 -6.19
CA GLY A 256 11.02 15.57 -5.40
C GLY A 256 9.95 15.83 -4.34
N PHE A 257 9.39 14.75 -3.84
CA PHE A 257 8.58 14.74 -2.63
C PHE A 257 8.69 13.38 -1.95
N GLY A 258 8.35 13.33 -0.67
CA GLY A 258 8.28 12.07 0.03
C GLY A 258 7.67 12.20 1.41
N ALA A 259 7.48 11.06 2.05
CA ALA A 259 6.92 10.99 3.38
C ALA A 259 7.51 9.85 4.21
N ILE A 260 7.49 10.05 5.53
CA ILE A 260 7.59 8.96 6.48
C ILE A 260 6.25 8.83 7.20
N LYS A 261 5.74 7.61 7.25
CA LYS A 261 4.45 7.21 7.82
C LYS A 261 4.69 6.45 9.13
N MET A 262 3.93 6.75 10.17
CA MET A 262 3.93 5.99 11.43
C MET A 262 2.96 4.82 11.32
N ALA A 263 3.48 3.60 11.42
CA ALA A 263 2.73 2.36 11.23
C ALA A 263 2.45 1.64 12.56
N THR A 264 1.71 0.52 12.49
CA THR A 264 1.58 -0.39 13.63
C THR A 264 2.93 -0.98 14.03
N GLY A 265 3.02 -1.56 15.23
CA GLY A 265 4.26 -2.20 15.68
C GLY A 265 5.37 -1.22 16.06
N ASN A 266 5.07 0.08 16.21
CA ASN A 266 6.05 1.12 16.52
C ASN A 266 7.12 1.30 15.42
N GLU A 267 6.73 1.14 14.15
CA GLU A 267 7.61 1.25 13.00
C GLU A 267 7.32 2.49 12.15
N LEU A 268 8.32 2.91 11.38
CA LEU A 268 8.25 3.97 10.40
C LEU A 268 8.37 3.39 8.99
N ILE A 269 7.63 3.95 8.04
CA ILE A 269 7.70 3.57 6.62
C ILE A 269 8.07 4.79 5.80
N LEU A 270 9.24 4.75 5.14
CA LEU A 270 9.67 5.77 4.18
C LEU A 270 9.03 5.48 2.82
N ALA A 271 7.84 6.05 2.60
CA ALA A 271 7.03 5.80 1.42
C ALA A 271 5.97 6.90 1.23
N PRO A 272 5.79 7.45 0.02
CA PRO A 272 6.72 7.34 -1.09
C PRO A 272 7.99 8.18 -0.81
N LEU A 273 9.03 7.96 -1.60
CA LEU A 273 10.16 8.89 -1.72
C LEU A 273 10.59 8.95 -3.18
N TYR A 274 10.27 10.08 -3.83
CA TYR A 274 10.61 10.34 -5.23
C TYR A 274 11.48 11.60 -5.32
N ALA A 275 12.55 11.54 -6.10
CA ALA A 275 13.49 12.65 -6.25
C ALA A 275 14.25 12.57 -7.58
N GLU A 276 14.64 13.72 -8.14
CA GLU A 276 15.44 13.78 -9.38
C GLU A 276 16.93 13.41 -9.15
N SER A 277 17.42 13.45 -7.91
CA SER A 277 18.81 13.10 -7.56
C SER A 277 18.96 12.63 -6.11
N LEU A 278 20.14 12.07 -5.78
CA LEU A 278 20.49 11.64 -4.43
C LEU A 278 20.50 12.81 -3.45
N GLU A 279 20.95 13.99 -3.88
CA GLU A 279 20.99 15.20 -3.05
C GLU A 279 19.58 15.67 -2.71
N ALA A 280 18.65 15.67 -3.67
CA ALA A 280 17.25 15.99 -3.44
C ALA A 280 16.59 14.98 -2.48
N ALA A 281 16.86 13.68 -2.67
CA ALA A 281 16.38 12.63 -1.75
C ALA A 281 16.95 12.80 -0.34
N THR A 282 18.23 13.15 -0.22
CA THR A 282 18.91 13.42 1.06
C THR A 282 18.30 14.62 1.78
N ALA A 283 18.03 15.71 1.05
CA ALA A 283 17.36 16.90 1.57
C ALA A 283 15.95 16.57 2.11
N LEU A 284 15.18 15.77 1.36
CA LEU A 284 13.85 15.30 1.76
C LEU A 284 13.92 14.48 3.05
N VAL A 285 14.67 13.37 3.04
CA VAL A 285 14.72 12.46 4.19
C VAL A 285 15.24 13.17 5.43
N GLY A 286 16.30 13.98 5.31
CA GLY A 286 16.81 14.76 6.43
C GLY A 286 15.76 15.72 7.02
N THR A 287 14.96 16.36 6.18
CA THR A 287 13.89 17.27 6.63
C THR A 287 12.71 16.51 7.24
N ILE A 288 12.36 15.36 6.67
CA ILE A 288 11.27 14.51 7.16
C ILE A 288 11.64 13.92 8.52
N LEU A 289 12.83 13.32 8.67
CA LEU A 289 13.32 12.76 9.94
C LEU A 289 13.35 13.81 11.06
N LYS A 290 13.81 15.04 10.77
CA LYS A 290 13.74 16.18 11.72
C LYS A 290 12.32 16.50 12.18
N GLY A 291 11.33 16.22 11.33
CA GLY A 291 9.92 16.49 11.61
C GLY A 291 9.23 15.40 12.42
N ILE A 292 9.88 14.27 12.72
CA ILE A 292 9.32 13.16 13.49
C ILE A 292 9.61 13.37 14.97
N PRO A 293 8.57 13.57 15.81
CA PRO A 293 8.77 13.67 17.26
C PRO A 293 9.30 12.35 17.82
N ALA A 294 10.25 12.45 18.75
CA ALA A 294 10.80 11.29 19.45
C ALA A 294 11.27 10.17 18.51
N LEU A 295 11.91 10.50 17.37
CA LEU A 295 12.37 9.55 16.35
C LEU A 295 13.02 8.27 16.91
N ARG A 296 13.79 8.38 18.00
CA ARG A 296 14.49 7.26 18.64
C ARG A 296 13.61 6.29 19.43
N THR A 297 12.34 6.63 19.68
CA THR A 297 11.41 5.76 20.39
C THR A 297 10.73 4.76 19.46
N PHE A 298 10.82 4.96 18.14
CA PHE A 298 10.39 3.96 17.16
C PHE A 298 11.36 2.77 17.17
N SER A 299 10.90 1.62 16.69
CA SER A 299 11.73 0.41 16.61
C SER A 299 12.60 0.43 15.36
N SER A 300 11.98 0.66 14.19
CA SER A 300 12.67 0.65 12.90
C SER A 300 12.11 1.67 11.91
N LEU A 301 12.88 1.91 10.84
CA LEU A 301 12.46 2.52 9.58
C LEU A 301 12.57 1.47 8.49
N ILE A 302 11.53 1.31 7.68
CA ILE A 302 11.53 0.40 6.53
C ILE A 302 11.26 1.16 5.23
N THR A 303 11.78 0.66 4.12
CA THR A 303 11.46 1.14 2.78
C THR A 303 11.55 0.01 1.77
N ILE A 304 10.82 0.16 0.66
CA ILE A 304 10.88 -0.75 -0.48
C ILE A 304 11.28 0.06 -1.69
N TYR A 305 12.28 -0.38 -2.43
CA TYR A 305 12.86 0.40 -3.52
C TYR A 305 13.31 -0.50 -4.69
N PRO A 306 13.33 0.01 -5.93
CA PRO A 306 13.85 -0.73 -7.07
C PRO A 306 15.36 -0.94 -6.95
N ASP A 307 15.84 -2.18 -7.08
CA ASP A 307 17.28 -2.50 -7.09
C ASP A 307 18.01 -1.91 -8.31
N ALA A 308 17.27 -1.49 -9.33
CA ALA A 308 17.78 -0.73 -10.46
C ALA A 308 18.17 0.73 -10.11
N ASN A 309 17.79 1.25 -8.92
CA ASN A 309 18.25 2.54 -8.44
C ASN A 309 19.46 2.40 -7.50
N ASN A 310 20.65 2.55 -8.07
CA ASN A 310 21.92 2.42 -7.35
C ASN A 310 22.17 3.53 -6.30
N ASP A 311 21.38 4.60 -6.30
CA ASP A 311 21.51 5.67 -5.31
C ASP A 311 20.81 5.35 -3.99
N VAL A 312 19.90 4.39 -3.95
CA VAL A 312 19.18 4.06 -2.72
C VAL A 312 20.11 3.50 -1.64
N PRO A 313 20.97 2.50 -1.89
CA PRO A 313 21.95 2.05 -0.89
C PRO A 313 22.84 3.19 -0.37
N ARG A 314 23.19 4.16 -1.23
CA ARG A 314 23.98 5.34 -0.84
C ARG A 314 23.19 6.24 0.11
N LEU A 315 21.90 6.48 -0.18
CA LEU A 315 21.01 7.21 0.71
C LEU A 315 20.85 6.49 2.06
N LEU A 316 20.62 5.17 2.05
CA LEU A 316 20.48 4.37 3.26
C LEU A 316 21.75 4.46 4.13
N SER A 317 22.93 4.31 3.52
CA SER A 317 24.22 4.52 4.20
C SER A 317 24.33 5.89 4.87
N LEU A 318 23.87 6.96 4.22
CA LEU A 318 23.92 8.32 4.78
C LEU A 318 23.00 8.50 6.00
N ILE A 319 21.85 7.81 6.01
CA ILE A 319 20.86 7.94 7.07
C ILE A 319 21.00 6.88 8.15
N THR A 320 21.93 5.92 8.04
CA THR A 320 22.16 4.90 9.08
C THR A 320 23.63 4.64 9.42
N ASN A 321 24.56 5.42 8.88
CA ASN A 321 26.01 5.13 8.96
C ASN A 321 26.38 3.72 8.45
N ASN A 322 25.71 3.25 7.40
CA ASN A 322 25.84 1.89 6.83
C ASN A 322 25.23 0.75 7.66
N ASN A 323 24.49 1.05 8.72
CA ASN A 323 23.76 0.03 9.50
C ASN A 323 22.37 -0.16 8.89
N PHE A 324 22.26 -0.97 7.86
CA PHE A 324 20.98 -1.37 7.28
C PHE A 324 21.07 -2.77 6.68
N GLU A 325 19.95 -3.47 6.66
CA GLU A 325 19.82 -4.75 5.97
C GLU A 325 18.95 -4.57 4.73
N THR A 326 19.26 -5.31 3.67
CA THR A 326 18.46 -5.31 2.44
C THR A 326 18.32 -6.70 1.87
N HIS A 327 17.14 -7.03 1.37
CA HIS A 327 16.88 -8.29 0.68
C HIS A 327 15.87 -8.09 -0.46
N GLN A 328 15.95 -8.96 -1.46
CA GLN A 328 15.02 -8.99 -2.57
C GLN A 328 13.63 -9.41 -2.05
N ALA A 329 12.61 -8.60 -2.32
CA ALA A 329 11.28 -8.81 -1.73
C ALA A 329 10.20 -9.05 -2.79
N TYR A 330 10.08 -8.15 -3.78
CA TYR A 330 8.93 -8.16 -4.69
C TYR A 330 9.31 -7.88 -6.14
N ARG A 331 8.50 -8.38 -7.08
CA ARG A 331 8.57 -8.02 -8.50
C ARG A 331 7.23 -7.49 -8.96
N HIS A 332 7.24 -6.40 -9.73
CA HIS A 332 6.00 -5.83 -10.26
C HIS A 332 5.60 -6.62 -11.51
N GLN A 333 4.40 -7.21 -11.50
CA GLN A 333 3.94 -8.10 -12.56
C GLN A 333 2.58 -7.68 -13.08
N PHE A 334 2.39 -7.82 -14.39
CA PHE A 334 1.22 -7.41 -15.14
C PHE A 334 0.70 -8.56 -15.99
N THR A 335 -0.60 -8.52 -16.30
CA THR A 335 -1.23 -9.50 -17.19
C THR A 335 -1.07 -9.17 -18.67
N GLU A 336 -1.04 -7.88 -19.03
CA GLU A 336 -1.02 -7.45 -20.44
C GLU A 336 0.05 -6.41 -20.73
N GLN A 337 0.04 -5.28 -20.01
CA GLN A 337 0.91 -4.15 -20.29
C GLN A 337 1.52 -3.58 -19.01
N MET A 338 2.83 -3.36 -19.04
CA MET A 338 3.56 -2.68 -17.98
C MET A 338 3.35 -1.16 -18.06
N MET A 339 3.31 -0.52 -16.90
CA MET A 339 3.39 0.94 -16.80
C MET A 339 4.84 1.43 -16.87
N HIS A 340 5.02 2.70 -17.19
CA HIS A 340 6.32 3.34 -17.12
C HIS A 340 6.69 3.72 -15.67
N PHE A 341 7.92 3.40 -15.27
CA PHE A 341 8.50 3.80 -13.98
C PHE A 341 9.91 4.33 -14.21
N PRO A 342 10.21 5.61 -13.90
CA PRO A 342 11.57 6.12 -13.93
C PRO A 342 12.28 5.66 -12.65
N GLN A 343 12.77 4.42 -12.66
CA GLN A 343 13.34 3.75 -11.49
C GLN A 343 14.42 4.57 -10.79
N ASN A 344 15.22 5.34 -11.54
CA ASN A 344 16.28 6.21 -11.01
C ASN A 344 15.74 7.38 -10.17
N LYS A 345 14.44 7.68 -10.24
CA LYS A 345 13.79 8.70 -9.41
C LYS A 345 13.09 8.11 -8.19
N ILE A 346 13.00 6.79 -8.07
CA ILE A 346 12.25 6.11 -7.02
C ILE A 346 13.22 5.63 -5.94
N TYR A 347 13.17 6.27 -4.77
CA TYR A 347 13.97 5.92 -3.59
C TYR A 347 13.15 5.16 -2.53
N GLY A 348 11.83 5.25 -2.62
CA GLY A 348 10.87 4.48 -1.83
C GLY A 348 9.54 4.40 -2.57
N THR A 349 9.08 3.19 -2.84
CA THR A 349 7.75 2.90 -3.39
C THR A 349 6.68 3.24 -2.36
N ASP A 350 5.47 3.61 -2.81
CA ASP A 350 4.45 4.14 -1.89
C ASP A 350 3.79 3.06 -1.02
N GLU A 351 3.56 1.88 -1.58
CA GLU A 351 3.04 0.71 -0.89
C GLU A 351 3.42 -0.57 -1.65
N VAL A 352 2.92 -1.75 -1.25
CA VAL A 352 3.03 -3.00 -2.05
C VAL A 352 1.67 -3.63 -2.36
N SER A 353 0.63 -3.29 -1.59
CA SER A 353 -0.71 -3.86 -1.79
C SER A 353 -1.39 -3.30 -3.04
N HIS A 354 -1.33 -1.98 -3.27
CA HIS A 354 -1.94 -1.35 -4.44
C HIS A 354 -1.03 -0.29 -5.06
N SER A 355 0.28 -0.39 -4.82
CA SER A 355 1.18 0.64 -5.30
C SER A 355 1.13 0.71 -6.81
N PRO A 356 0.90 1.89 -7.35
CA PRO A 356 1.01 2.08 -8.77
C PRO A 356 2.48 2.24 -9.18
N CYS A 357 3.40 2.61 -8.28
CA CYS A 357 4.86 2.63 -8.53
C CYS A 357 5.73 2.60 -7.26
#